data_AF-A0A497N1F4-F1
#
_entry.id   AF-A0A497N1F4-F1
#
_cell.length_a   1.000
_cell.length_b   1.000
_cell.length_c   1.000
_cell.angle_alpha   90.00
_cell.angle_beta   90.00
_cell.angle_gamma   90.00
#
_symmetry.space_group_name_H-M   'P 1'
#
loop_
_entity.id
_entity.type
_entity.pdbx_description
1 polymer ?
#
loop_
_entity_poly.entity_id
_entity_poly.type
_entity_poly.pdbx_seq_one_letter_code
_entity_poly.pdbx_strand_id
1 'polypeptide(L)'
;TIGAYIHSLASTSTEGTEDVYFFTNRTVNGALGYYIERLSTYFDRDTFDKVRAEEDEAFYTDFSTKAVNTGGNVFRAAHLPNATVRVVADGTDLGDKVLDVNGDVDLGSAYTTVLMGFSYTMKLQTYKLEAGSKIGDAQIAPQRIDKILLRIYRCLGGRYGWGEEKTYPVEYKRIIGDNGTDWAKTGDFMTEFSDLSYLEDRSIFISSSDPLPFNVLMIVARGNTED
;
A
#
# COMPACT_ATOMS: atom_id res chain seq x y z
N THR A 1 -6.09 -5.73 21.32
CA THR A 1 -4.80 -6.13 20.71
C THR A 1 -5.07 -6.82 19.40
N ILE A 2 -4.32 -6.46 18.36
CA ILE A 2 -4.31 -7.14 17.06
C ILE A 2 -2.95 -7.83 16.91
N GLY A 3 -2.92 -9.08 16.47
CA GLY A 3 -1.68 -9.82 16.25
C GLY A 3 -1.91 -11.05 15.38
N ALA A 4 -0.84 -11.55 14.74
CA ALA A 4 -0.87 -12.71 13.88
C ALA A 4 0.40 -13.55 14.04
N TYR A 5 0.28 -14.87 13.93
CA TYR A 5 1.39 -15.81 13.81
C TYR A 5 1.11 -16.82 12.69
N ILE A 6 1.98 -16.84 11.69
CA ILE A 6 1.91 -17.77 10.57
C ILE A 6 2.59 -19.08 11.00
N HIS A 7 1.83 -20.16 11.06
CA HIS A 7 2.32 -21.50 11.40
C HIS A 7 2.96 -22.19 10.19
N SER A 8 2.35 -22.04 9.02
CA SER A 8 2.82 -22.65 7.79
C SER A 8 2.31 -21.90 6.56
N LEU A 9 3.02 -22.08 5.45
CA LEU A 9 2.62 -21.61 4.13
C LEU A 9 2.67 -22.77 3.14
N ALA A 10 1.78 -22.74 2.14
CA ALA A 10 1.78 -23.67 1.03
C ALA A 10 1.38 -22.92 -0.26
N SER A 11 1.93 -23.33 -1.39
CA SER A 11 1.48 -22.87 -2.71
C SER A 11 0.78 -23.99 -3.46
N THR A 12 -0.24 -23.63 -4.22
CA THR A 12 -0.95 -24.56 -5.12
C THR A 12 -1.03 -23.95 -6.50
N SER A 13 -0.80 -24.75 -7.54
CA SER A 13 -0.97 -24.33 -8.93
C SER A 13 -2.31 -24.84 -9.47
N THR A 14 -3.18 -23.94 -9.91
CA THR A 14 -4.42 -24.29 -10.62
C THR A 14 -4.50 -23.47 -11.89
N GLU A 15 -4.68 -24.12 -13.05
CA GLU A 15 -4.94 -23.46 -14.34
C GLU A 15 -3.97 -22.31 -14.73
N GLY A 16 -2.70 -22.43 -14.37
CA GLY A 16 -1.67 -21.42 -14.69
C GLY A 16 -1.59 -20.25 -13.70
N THR A 17 -2.34 -20.30 -12.59
CA THR A 17 -2.22 -19.39 -11.44
C THR A 17 -1.59 -20.10 -10.25
N GLU A 18 -0.81 -19.35 -9.48
CA GLU A 18 -0.26 -19.80 -8.20
C GLU A 18 -1.01 -19.11 -7.05
N ASP A 19 -1.68 -19.90 -6.22
CA ASP A 19 -2.30 -19.43 -4.99
C ASP A 19 -1.39 -19.74 -3.81
N VAL A 20 -1.14 -18.76 -2.94
CA VAL A 20 -0.39 -18.94 -1.69
C VAL A 20 -1.37 -18.93 -0.52
N TYR A 21 -1.36 -20.01 0.25
CA TYR A 21 -2.16 -20.18 1.46
C TYR A 21 -1.29 -20.12 2.71
N PHE A 22 -1.83 -19.51 3.76
CA PHE A 22 -1.22 -19.43 5.08
C PHE A 22 -2.16 -20.07 6.10
N PHE A 23 -1.60 -20.89 6.98
CA PHE A 23 -2.28 -21.26 8.22
C PHE A 23 -1.82 -20.30 9.32
N THR A 24 -2.72 -19.43 9.77
CA THR A 24 -2.40 -18.31 10.64
C THR A 24 -3.28 -18.35 11.87
N ASN A 25 -2.71 -18.13 13.05
CA ASN A 25 -3.52 -17.73 14.20
C ASN A 25 -3.55 -16.20 14.27
N ARG A 26 -4.70 -15.64 14.60
CA ARG A 26 -4.88 -14.20 14.76
C ARG A 26 -5.58 -13.88 16.05
N THR A 27 -5.13 -12.81 16.69
CA THR A 27 -5.85 -12.18 17.79
C THR A 27 -6.51 -10.93 17.25
N VAL A 28 -7.83 -10.85 17.29
CA VAL A 28 -8.60 -9.64 16.95
C VAL A 28 -9.33 -9.18 18.20
N ASN A 29 -9.00 -7.99 18.69
CA ASN A 29 -9.58 -7.44 19.92
C ASN A 29 -9.54 -8.38 21.14
N GLY A 30 -8.50 -9.20 21.23
CA GLY A 30 -8.29 -10.17 22.31
C GLY A 30 -8.91 -11.55 22.07
N ALA A 31 -9.71 -11.73 21.01
CA ALA A 31 -10.21 -13.05 20.62
C ALA A 31 -9.20 -13.75 19.70
N LEU A 32 -8.78 -14.96 20.08
CA LEU A 32 -7.91 -15.81 19.27
C LEU A 32 -8.76 -16.63 18.29
N GLY A 33 -8.34 -16.65 17.02
CA GLY A 33 -8.90 -17.50 15.97
C GLY A 33 -7.79 -18.12 15.11
N TYR A 34 -8.13 -19.20 14.40
CA TYR A 34 -7.26 -19.86 13.43
C TYR A 34 -7.90 -19.78 12.05
N TYR A 35 -7.11 -19.41 11.06
CA TYR A 35 -7.57 -19.07 9.73
C TYR A 35 -6.70 -19.73 8.68
N ILE A 36 -7.34 -20.14 7.60
CA ILE A 36 -6.66 -20.40 6.33
C ILE A 36 -6.85 -19.13 5.52
N GLU A 37 -5.75 -18.43 5.29
CA GLU A 37 -5.73 -17.17 4.56
C GLU A 37 -5.08 -17.40 3.19
N ARG A 38 -5.56 -16.69 2.18
CA ARG A 38 -5.02 -16.78 0.82
C ARG A 38 -4.48 -15.40 0.44
N LEU A 39 -3.23 -15.33 -0.04
CA LEU A 39 -2.76 -14.13 -0.73
C LEU A 39 -3.67 -13.93 -1.95
N SER A 40 -4.14 -12.71 -2.20
CA SER A 40 -5.06 -12.44 -3.31
C SER A 40 -4.60 -13.08 -4.61
N THR A 41 -5.55 -13.57 -5.41
CA THR A 41 -5.27 -14.20 -6.71
C THR A 41 -4.40 -13.30 -7.58
N TYR A 42 -3.72 -13.92 -8.55
CA TYR A 42 -2.89 -13.22 -9.52
C TYR A 42 -3.64 -11.99 -10.08
N PHE A 43 -3.02 -10.84 -9.89
CA PHE A 43 -3.47 -9.56 -10.42
C PHE A 43 -2.63 -9.27 -11.66
N ASP A 44 -3.25 -9.32 -12.84
CA ASP A 44 -2.56 -8.98 -14.08
C ASP A 44 -2.36 -7.46 -14.16
N ARG A 45 -1.11 -7.07 -13.96
CA ARG A 45 -0.71 -5.66 -13.92
C ARG A 45 -0.83 -4.99 -15.27
N ASP A 46 -0.91 -5.73 -16.38
CA ASP A 46 -1.03 -5.16 -17.73
C ASP A 46 -2.51 -4.91 -18.07
N THR A 47 -3.42 -5.75 -17.60
CA THR A 47 -4.88 -5.61 -17.83
C THR A 47 -5.57 -4.63 -16.91
N PHE A 48 -4.87 -3.95 -15.99
CA PHE A 48 -5.41 -2.85 -15.16
C PHE A 48 -5.81 -1.63 -16.00
N ASP A 49 -6.76 -1.83 -16.89
CA ASP A 49 -7.49 -0.83 -17.64
C ASP A 49 -8.88 -0.82 -17.04
N LYS A 50 -9.49 0.35 -16.85
CA LYS A 50 -10.74 0.53 -16.06
C LYS A 50 -11.99 -0.15 -16.68
N VAL A 51 -11.79 -1.05 -17.63
CA VAL A 51 -12.79 -1.58 -18.54
C VAL A 51 -13.32 -2.94 -18.06
N ARG A 52 -12.62 -3.69 -17.20
CA ARG A 52 -13.12 -4.96 -16.64
C ARG A 52 -13.44 -4.83 -15.14
N ALA A 53 -14.68 -4.42 -14.88
CA ALA A 53 -15.20 -4.07 -13.55
C ALA A 53 -15.22 -5.20 -12.50
N GLU A 54 -14.95 -6.46 -12.86
CA GLU A 54 -15.09 -7.60 -11.93
C GLU A 54 -13.75 -8.23 -11.50
N GLU A 55 -12.67 -8.01 -12.26
CA GLU A 55 -11.34 -8.64 -12.05
C GLU A 55 -10.21 -7.64 -11.70
N ASP A 56 -10.43 -6.32 -11.88
CA ASP A 56 -9.39 -5.28 -11.75
C ASP A 56 -9.41 -4.50 -10.42
N GLU A 57 -9.97 -5.08 -9.35
CA GLU A 57 -10.05 -4.41 -8.03
C GLU A 57 -8.81 -4.71 -7.17
N ALA A 58 -7.72 -4.01 -7.46
CA ALA A 58 -6.52 -4.09 -6.66
C ALA A 58 -6.79 -3.60 -5.23
N PHE A 59 -6.55 -4.45 -4.22
CA PHE A 59 -6.81 -4.15 -2.82
C PHE A 59 -5.60 -4.51 -1.95
N TYR A 60 -5.08 -3.52 -1.23
CA TYR A 60 -3.87 -3.68 -0.42
C TYR A 60 -4.20 -3.52 1.06
N THR A 61 -4.72 -4.59 1.66
CA THR A 61 -4.99 -4.67 3.11
C THR A 61 -4.65 -6.07 3.61
N ASP A 62 -4.60 -6.21 4.93
CA ASP A 62 -4.36 -7.48 5.61
C ASP A 62 -5.64 -8.06 6.21
N PHE A 63 -5.74 -9.39 6.27
CA PHE A 63 -6.85 -10.14 6.87
C PHE A 63 -8.25 -9.74 6.37
N SER A 64 -8.39 -9.71 5.06
CA SER A 64 -9.46 -8.97 4.41
C SER A 64 -10.63 -9.83 3.94
N THR A 65 -11.75 -9.17 3.65
CA THR A 65 -12.90 -9.74 2.93
C THR A 65 -13.33 -8.86 1.77
N LYS A 66 -13.87 -9.49 0.73
CA LYS A 66 -14.59 -8.87 -0.37
C LYS A 66 -16.06 -9.24 -0.24
N ALA A 67 -16.91 -8.24 0.00
CA ALA A 67 -18.36 -8.38 -0.01
C ALA A 67 -18.90 -7.87 -1.34
N VAL A 68 -19.68 -8.69 -2.04
CA VAL A 68 -20.42 -8.29 -3.24
C VAL A 68 -21.89 -8.19 -2.86
N ASN A 69 -22.53 -7.05 -3.13
CA ASN A 69 -23.90 -6.78 -2.74
C ASN A 69 -24.70 -6.24 -3.94
N THR A 70 -25.99 -6.57 -4.01
CA THR A 70 -26.91 -6.13 -5.07
C THR A 70 -27.93 -5.13 -4.51
N GLY A 71 -27.48 -4.13 -3.74
CA GLY A 71 -28.31 -2.97 -3.36
C GLY A 71 -28.54 -2.71 -1.86
N GLY A 72 -27.68 -3.19 -0.96
CA GLY A 72 -27.70 -2.83 0.46
C GLY A 72 -26.58 -1.85 0.88
N ASN A 73 -26.74 -1.23 2.05
CA ASN A 73 -25.77 -0.32 2.68
C ASN A 73 -24.97 -0.94 3.84
N VAL A 74 -25.36 -2.14 4.28
CA VAL A 74 -24.69 -2.88 5.36
C VAL A 74 -23.82 -3.99 4.77
N PHE A 75 -22.57 -4.04 5.20
CA PHE A 75 -21.56 -5.00 4.77
C PHE A 75 -20.92 -5.70 5.96
N ARG A 76 -20.51 -6.96 5.77
CA ARG A 76 -20.05 -7.82 6.88
C ARG A 76 -18.65 -8.39 6.67
N ALA A 77 -17.82 -8.31 7.71
CA ALA A 77 -16.58 -9.04 7.89
C ALA A 77 -16.63 -9.84 9.21
N ALA A 78 -17.23 -11.04 9.16
CA ALA A 78 -17.54 -11.83 10.36
C ALA A 78 -16.30 -12.20 11.22
N HIS A 79 -15.10 -12.21 10.63
CA HIS A 79 -13.83 -12.49 11.28
C HIS A 79 -13.20 -11.25 11.95
N LEU A 80 -13.77 -10.06 11.79
CA LEU A 80 -13.25 -8.78 12.27
C LEU A 80 -14.19 -8.04 13.26
N PRO A 81 -14.81 -8.71 14.26
CA PRO A 81 -15.74 -8.04 15.16
C PRO A 81 -15.06 -6.93 15.98
N ASN A 82 -15.74 -5.78 16.08
CA ASN A 82 -15.27 -4.57 16.77
C ASN A 82 -13.94 -4.00 16.22
N ALA A 83 -13.49 -4.43 15.05
CA ALA A 83 -12.21 -4.02 14.49
C ALA A 83 -12.31 -2.66 13.80
N THR A 84 -11.24 -1.88 13.86
CA THR A 84 -11.04 -0.76 12.92
C THR A 84 -10.42 -1.32 11.65
N VAL A 85 -11.10 -1.12 10.51
CA VAL A 85 -10.69 -1.63 9.20
C VAL A 85 -10.66 -0.49 8.19
N ARG A 86 -9.79 -0.60 7.19
CA ARG A 86 -9.84 0.24 6.00
C ARG A 86 -10.92 -0.27 5.06
N VAL A 87 -11.76 0.63 4.55
CA VAL A 87 -12.86 0.28 3.66
C VAL A 87 -12.65 0.91 2.29
N VAL A 88 -12.66 0.08 1.24
CA VAL A 88 -12.70 0.51 -0.16
C VAL A 88 -14.01 0.02 -0.77
N ALA A 89 -14.80 0.92 -1.33
CA ALA A 89 -16.09 0.61 -1.93
C ALA A 89 -16.14 1.11 -3.38
N ASP A 90 -16.47 0.22 -4.32
CA ASP A 90 -16.50 0.49 -5.76
C ASP A 90 -15.24 1.26 -6.25
N GLY A 91 -14.06 0.84 -5.77
CA GLY A 91 -12.76 1.45 -6.09
C GLY A 91 -12.47 2.79 -5.39
N THR A 92 -13.35 3.26 -4.51
CA THR A 92 -13.17 4.49 -3.72
C THR A 92 -12.79 4.15 -2.29
N ASP A 93 -11.70 4.73 -1.81
CA ASP A 93 -11.28 4.63 -0.42
C ASP A 93 -12.18 5.48 0.49
N LEU A 94 -12.91 4.84 1.40
CA LEU A 94 -13.83 5.47 2.36
C LEU A 94 -13.17 5.74 3.73
N GLY A 95 -11.89 5.41 3.86
CA GLY A 95 -11.13 5.56 5.10
C GLY A 95 -11.42 4.46 6.13
N ASP A 96 -10.99 4.73 7.37
CA ASP A 96 -11.10 3.79 8.46
C ASP A 96 -12.54 3.78 9.02
N LYS A 97 -13.09 2.59 9.24
CA LYS A 97 -14.40 2.35 9.85
C LYS A 97 -14.28 1.35 10.99
N VAL A 98 -15.12 1.52 12.01
CA VAL A 98 -15.23 0.58 13.12
C VAL A 98 -16.39 -0.36 12.84
N LEU A 99 -16.14 -1.65 12.80
CA LEU A 99 -17.17 -2.68 12.64
C LEU A 99 -17.87 -2.93 13.98
N ASP A 100 -19.11 -3.42 13.93
CA ASP A 100 -19.85 -3.79 15.14
C ASP A 100 -19.41 -5.16 15.71
N VAL A 101 -20.12 -5.64 16.73
CA VAL A 101 -19.85 -6.92 17.40
C VAL A 101 -20.01 -8.14 16.48
N ASN A 102 -20.78 -8.02 15.40
CA ASN A 102 -21.01 -9.08 14.40
C ASN A 102 -20.07 -8.96 13.20
N GLY A 103 -19.27 -7.88 13.15
CA GLY A 103 -18.42 -7.52 12.02
C GLY A 103 -19.16 -6.72 10.95
N ASP A 104 -20.32 -6.13 11.25
CA ASP A 104 -21.13 -5.35 10.31
C ASP A 104 -20.72 -3.86 10.30
N VAL A 105 -20.87 -3.21 9.17
CA VAL A 105 -20.76 -1.75 9.00
C VAL A 105 -21.82 -1.23 8.05
N ASP A 106 -22.51 -0.16 8.47
CA ASP A 106 -23.40 0.62 7.61
C ASP A 106 -22.62 1.77 6.97
N LEU A 107 -22.51 1.76 5.64
CA LEU A 107 -21.81 2.80 4.87
C LEU A 107 -22.72 3.98 4.49
N GLY A 108 -24.01 3.92 4.81
CA GLY A 108 -25.01 4.96 4.55
C GLY A 108 -25.36 5.13 3.06
N SER A 109 -24.78 4.33 2.17
CA SER A 109 -25.06 4.30 0.73
C SER A 109 -24.89 2.88 0.21
N ALA A 110 -25.56 2.57 -0.90
CA ALA A 110 -25.40 1.28 -1.56
C ALA A 110 -24.11 1.26 -2.40
N TYR A 111 -23.38 0.16 -2.30
CA TYR A 111 -22.17 -0.12 -3.08
C TYR A 111 -22.25 -1.54 -3.65
N THR A 112 -21.58 -1.77 -4.79
CA THR A 112 -21.60 -3.07 -5.48
C THR A 112 -20.55 -4.00 -4.89
N THR A 113 -19.32 -3.51 -4.79
CA THR A 113 -18.21 -4.20 -4.14
C THR A 113 -17.72 -3.40 -2.95
N VAL A 114 -17.55 -4.07 -1.81
CA VAL A 114 -16.88 -3.51 -0.63
C VAL A 114 -15.78 -4.44 -0.16
N LEU A 115 -14.60 -3.86 -0.01
CA LEU A 115 -13.38 -4.50 0.44
C LEU A 115 -13.04 -3.96 1.83
N MET A 116 -12.87 -4.86 2.81
CA MET A 116 -12.63 -4.50 4.21
C MET A 116 -11.48 -5.33 4.78
N GLY A 117 -10.50 -4.68 5.39
CA GLY A 117 -9.36 -5.34 6.02
C GLY A 117 -8.54 -4.39 6.88
N PHE A 118 -7.54 -4.92 7.57
CA PHE A 118 -6.59 -4.09 8.32
C PHE A 118 -5.70 -3.28 7.38
N SER A 119 -5.46 -2.02 7.74
CA SER A 119 -4.57 -1.15 6.98
C SER A 119 -3.17 -1.74 6.90
N TYR A 120 -2.57 -1.64 5.72
CA TYR A 120 -1.18 -2.03 5.47
C TYR A 120 -0.38 -0.79 5.08
N THR A 121 0.85 -0.71 5.57
CA THR A 121 1.80 0.33 5.15
C THR A 121 2.97 -0.33 4.46
N MET A 122 3.08 -0.12 3.15
CA MET A 122 4.29 -0.43 2.41
C MET A 122 5.40 0.52 2.85
N LYS A 123 6.58 -0.03 3.08
CA LYS A 123 7.79 0.72 3.43
C LYS A 123 8.95 0.20 2.59
N LEU A 124 9.71 1.12 2.01
CA LEU A 124 10.93 0.86 1.28
C LEU A 124 11.98 1.84 1.78
N GLN A 125 13.12 1.32 2.22
CA GLN A 125 14.30 2.10 2.56
C GLN A 125 15.42 1.66 1.63
N THR A 126 16.03 2.60 0.90
CA THR A 126 17.24 2.29 0.15
C THR A 126 18.42 2.11 1.09
N TYR A 127 19.49 1.47 0.63
CA TYR A 127 20.80 1.70 1.26
C TYR A 127 21.27 3.14 1.00
N LYS A 128 22.37 3.54 1.65
CA LYS A 128 23.06 4.78 1.30
C LYS A 128 23.45 4.77 -0.17
N LEU A 129 23.36 5.91 -0.81
CA LEU A 129 23.62 6.00 -2.23
C LEU A 129 25.11 5.90 -2.51
N GLU A 130 25.50 5.12 -3.50
CA GLU A 130 26.88 5.10 -3.98
C GLU A 130 27.02 6.08 -5.14
N ALA A 131 27.21 7.36 -4.80
CA ALA A 131 27.28 8.47 -5.77
C ALA A 131 28.70 8.82 -6.23
N GLY A 132 29.68 7.99 -5.87
CA GLY A 132 31.11 8.26 -6.08
C GLY A 132 31.67 9.26 -5.07
N SER A 133 32.87 8.98 -4.58
CA SER A 133 33.67 9.87 -3.74
C SER A 133 34.98 10.17 -4.44
N LYS A 134 35.62 11.31 -4.14
CA LYS A 134 37.00 11.55 -4.60
C LYS A 134 37.98 10.54 -3.99
N ILE A 135 37.66 9.99 -2.82
CA ILE A 135 38.47 9.00 -2.10
C ILE A 135 37.55 7.89 -1.57
N GLY A 136 37.71 6.68 -2.11
CA GLY A 136 37.02 5.47 -1.62
C GLY A 136 35.53 5.43 -1.94
N ASP A 137 34.77 4.73 -1.09
CA ASP A 137 33.33 4.52 -1.24
C ASP A 137 32.53 5.69 -0.65
N ALA A 138 31.52 6.16 -1.39
CA ALA A 138 30.70 7.30 -1.02
C ALA A 138 29.77 7.03 0.18
N GLN A 139 29.55 5.76 0.56
CA GLN A 139 28.66 5.40 1.67
C GLN A 139 29.17 5.83 3.06
N ILE A 140 30.47 6.10 3.19
CA ILE A 140 31.08 6.57 4.45
C ILE A 140 31.06 8.11 4.51
N ALA A 141 31.07 8.78 3.35
CA ALA A 141 31.07 10.23 3.27
C ALA A 141 29.70 10.82 3.61
N PRO A 142 29.62 11.98 4.31
CA PRO A 142 28.40 12.73 4.46
C PRO A 142 27.79 13.08 3.10
N GLN A 143 26.48 12.83 2.95
CA GLN A 143 25.77 13.11 1.69
C GLN A 143 24.70 14.16 1.91
N ARG A 144 24.49 15.00 0.90
CA ARG A 144 23.36 15.91 0.80
C ARG A 144 22.61 15.65 -0.50
N ILE A 145 21.38 15.20 -0.38
CA ILE A 145 20.46 14.94 -1.48
C ILE A 145 19.40 16.04 -1.48
N ASP A 146 19.30 16.80 -2.56
CA ASP A 146 18.34 17.89 -2.71
C ASP A 146 17.05 17.44 -3.40
N LYS A 147 17.15 16.50 -4.35
CA LYS A 147 16.00 16.06 -5.15
C LYS A 147 16.02 14.57 -5.41
N ILE A 148 14.84 14.01 -5.59
CA ILE A 148 14.66 12.67 -6.16
C ILE A 148 13.66 12.72 -7.30
N LEU A 149 13.89 11.87 -8.30
CA LEU A 149 12.90 11.51 -9.30
C LEU A 149 12.41 10.10 -8.97
N LEU A 150 11.11 9.99 -8.75
CA LEU A 150 10.40 8.73 -8.57
C LEU A 150 9.70 8.38 -9.87
N ARG A 151 10.12 7.28 -10.51
CA ARG A 151 9.36 6.67 -11.60
C ARG A 151 8.36 5.71 -10.99
N ILE A 152 7.08 5.98 -11.22
CA ILE A 152 5.99 5.19 -10.67
C ILE A 152 5.08 4.67 -11.78
N TYR A 153 4.38 3.58 -11.50
CA TYR A 153 3.44 2.95 -12.43
C TYR A 153 2.11 2.67 -11.77
N ARG A 154 1.02 3.23 -12.29
CA ARG A 154 -0.35 3.02 -11.80
C ARG A 154 -0.45 3.19 -10.27
N CYS A 155 0.03 4.32 -9.74
CA CYS A 155 0.01 4.59 -8.28
C CYS A 155 -0.98 5.68 -7.88
N LEU A 156 -1.45 5.62 -6.63
CA LEU A 156 -2.16 6.70 -5.95
C LEU A 156 -1.53 6.92 -4.57
N GLY A 157 -1.42 8.18 -4.16
CA GLY A 157 -0.90 8.53 -2.83
C GLY A 157 0.59 8.26 -2.66
N GLY A 158 1.04 7.93 -1.46
CA GLY A 158 2.44 7.66 -1.16
C GLY A 158 3.26 8.87 -0.73
N ARG A 159 4.38 8.57 -0.06
CA ARG A 159 5.23 9.52 0.65
C ARG A 159 6.69 9.16 0.46
N TYR A 160 7.56 10.16 0.51
CA TYR A 160 9.01 10.01 0.46
C TYR A 160 9.66 10.74 1.63
N GLY A 161 10.86 10.35 2.05
CA GLY A 161 11.45 10.88 3.27
C GLY A 161 12.85 10.38 3.58
N TRP A 162 13.29 10.68 4.80
CA TRP A 162 14.53 10.17 5.39
C TRP A 162 14.30 8.98 6.35
N GLY A 163 13.03 8.66 6.61
CA GLY A 163 12.59 7.61 7.52
C GLY A 163 11.13 7.84 7.90
N GLU A 164 10.59 6.98 8.76
CA GLU A 164 9.15 6.98 9.10
C GLU A 164 8.68 8.29 9.73
N GLU A 165 9.51 8.92 10.56
CA GLU A 165 9.17 10.15 11.28
C GLU A 165 9.25 11.40 10.42
N LYS A 166 9.94 11.33 9.27
CA LYS A 166 10.24 12.48 8.41
C LYS A 166 9.93 12.18 6.96
N THR A 167 8.65 12.28 6.64
CA THR A 167 8.12 12.03 5.29
C THR A 167 7.31 13.21 4.76
N TYR A 168 7.31 13.34 3.44
CA TYR A 168 6.61 14.33 2.64
C TYR A 168 5.69 13.60 1.65
N PRO A 169 4.50 14.12 1.35
CA PRO A 169 3.63 13.52 0.33
C PRO A 169 4.27 13.62 -1.05
N VAL A 170 4.16 12.58 -1.87
CA VAL A 170 4.45 12.72 -3.29
C VAL A 170 3.31 13.52 -3.92
N GLU A 171 3.63 14.66 -4.52
CA GLU A 171 2.62 15.53 -5.11
C GLU A 171 2.32 15.14 -6.56
N TYR A 172 1.06 14.83 -6.82
CA TYR A 172 0.54 14.56 -8.16
C TYR A 172 -0.45 15.63 -8.56
N LYS A 173 -0.46 16.00 -9.85
CA LYS A 173 -1.61 16.71 -10.41
C LYS A 173 -2.81 15.76 -10.40
N ARG A 174 -3.87 16.07 -9.63
CA ARG A 174 -5.11 15.28 -9.65
C ARG A 174 -5.65 15.20 -11.08
N ILE A 175 -6.05 14.00 -11.48
CA ILE A 175 -6.75 13.76 -12.74
C ILE A 175 -8.00 13.02 -12.35
N ILE A 176 -9.09 13.78 -12.24
CA ILE A 176 -10.38 13.27 -11.82
C ILE A 176 -11.04 12.63 -13.04
N GLY A 177 -11.43 11.37 -12.90
CA GLY A 177 -12.22 10.68 -13.91
C GLY A 177 -13.68 11.11 -13.95
N ASP A 178 -14.39 10.62 -14.95
CA ASP A 178 -15.81 10.94 -15.17
C ASP A 178 -16.70 10.61 -13.95
N ASN A 179 -16.29 9.65 -13.12
CA ASN A 179 -16.99 9.26 -11.89
C ASN A 179 -16.50 10.00 -10.62
N GLY A 180 -15.67 11.03 -10.75
CA GLY A 180 -15.12 11.78 -9.60
C GLY A 180 -13.93 11.11 -8.90
N THR A 181 -13.51 9.92 -9.34
CA THR A 181 -12.37 9.17 -8.77
C THR A 181 -11.04 9.63 -9.37
N ASP A 182 -9.99 9.76 -8.54
CA ASP A 182 -8.66 10.12 -9.05
C ASP A 182 -8.04 8.93 -9.79
N TRP A 183 -7.52 9.17 -10.98
CA TRP A 183 -6.88 8.14 -11.77
C TRP A 183 -5.46 7.86 -11.29
N ALA A 184 -5.09 6.58 -11.28
CA ALA A 184 -3.74 6.14 -11.01
C ALA A 184 -2.71 6.83 -11.92
N LYS A 185 -1.56 7.19 -11.36
CA LYS A 185 -0.51 7.95 -12.02
C LYS A 185 0.62 7.05 -12.49
N THR A 186 1.10 7.32 -13.70
CA THR A 186 2.28 6.68 -14.28
C THR A 186 3.20 7.76 -14.83
N GLY A 187 4.50 7.64 -14.58
CA GLY A 187 5.50 8.56 -15.10
C GLY A 187 6.57 8.92 -14.08
N ASP A 188 7.29 9.99 -14.38
CA ASP A 188 8.40 10.51 -13.59
C ASP A 188 7.95 11.72 -12.76
N PHE A 189 8.12 11.62 -11.45
CA PHE A 189 7.74 12.65 -10.51
C PHE A 189 8.97 13.13 -9.76
N MET A 190 9.36 14.37 -10.04
CA MET A 190 10.46 15.01 -9.35
C MET A 190 9.94 15.66 -8.06
N THR A 191 10.59 15.37 -6.95
CA THR A 191 10.26 15.89 -5.63
C THR A 191 11.52 16.39 -4.93
N GLU A 192 11.38 17.38 -4.06
CA GLU A 192 12.49 18.09 -3.43
C GLU A 192 12.44 17.95 -1.92
N PHE A 193 13.59 17.69 -1.31
CA PHE A 193 13.68 17.65 0.15
C PHE A 193 13.83 19.05 0.71
N SER A 194 13.01 19.39 1.70
CA SER A 194 13.15 20.65 2.45
C SER A 194 14.36 20.66 3.39
N ASP A 195 14.78 19.49 3.88
CA ASP A 195 15.97 19.35 4.71
C ASP A 195 17.20 18.99 3.86
N LEU A 196 18.14 19.93 3.80
CA LEU A 196 19.38 19.86 3.02
C LEU A 196 20.62 19.70 3.90
N SER A 197 20.49 19.24 5.15
CA SER A 197 21.62 18.95 6.03
C SER A 197 22.51 17.82 5.50
N TYR A 198 23.83 17.94 5.60
CA TYR A 198 24.70 16.81 5.34
C TYR A 198 24.54 15.79 6.47
N LEU A 199 24.23 14.55 6.11
CA LEU A 199 24.07 13.46 7.07
C LEU A 199 24.88 12.26 6.59
N GLU A 200 25.54 11.59 7.54
CA GLU A 200 26.28 10.37 7.25
C GLU A 200 25.34 9.23 6.87
N ASP A 201 24.12 9.19 7.39
CA ASP A 201 23.11 8.15 7.09
C ASP A 201 21.97 8.67 6.20
N ARG A 202 22.31 9.05 4.96
CA ARG A 202 21.31 9.45 3.97
C ARG A 202 20.86 8.26 3.13
N SER A 203 19.69 7.73 3.48
CA SER A 203 18.95 6.75 2.70
C SER A 203 17.56 7.30 2.34
N ILE A 204 17.04 6.88 1.19
CA ILE A 204 15.73 7.35 0.72
C ILE A 204 14.66 6.40 1.26
N PHE A 205 13.71 6.97 2.00
CA PHE A 205 12.53 6.26 2.46
C PHE A 205 11.35 6.54 1.55
N ILE A 206 10.58 5.51 1.24
CA ILE A 206 9.31 5.59 0.54
C ILE A 206 8.28 4.79 1.33
N SER A 207 7.08 5.34 1.48
CA SER A 207 5.99 4.63 2.14
C SER A 207 4.65 4.92 1.50
N SER A 208 3.73 3.96 1.55
CA SER A 208 2.32 4.16 1.20
C SER A 208 1.43 3.40 2.16
N SER A 209 0.46 4.09 2.77
CA SER A 209 -0.52 3.53 3.71
C SER A 209 -1.93 3.45 3.11
N ASP A 210 -2.11 3.97 1.90
CA ASP A 210 -3.39 3.91 1.22
C ASP A 210 -3.60 2.47 0.71
N PRO A 211 -4.84 1.93 0.75
CA PRO A 211 -5.17 0.57 0.32
C PRO A 211 -5.14 0.40 -1.21
N LEU A 212 -4.39 1.27 -1.91
CA LEU A 212 -4.35 1.44 -3.35
C LEU A 212 -2.96 1.07 -3.88
N PRO A 213 -2.82 0.71 -5.17
CA PRO A 213 -1.54 0.31 -5.71
C PRO A 213 -0.48 1.41 -5.57
N PHE A 214 0.74 1.00 -5.21
CA PHE A 214 1.92 1.86 -5.19
C PHE A 214 3.16 1.11 -5.68
N ASN A 215 3.44 1.24 -6.98
CA ASN A 215 4.53 0.58 -7.70
C ASN A 215 5.66 1.56 -8.02
N VAL A 216 6.78 1.41 -7.31
CA VAL A 216 8.03 2.14 -7.61
C VAL A 216 8.82 1.37 -8.65
N LEU A 217 9.12 2.00 -9.79
CA LEU A 217 9.96 1.42 -10.84
C LEU A 217 11.41 1.87 -10.76
N MET A 218 11.64 3.12 -10.32
CA MET A 218 12.98 3.70 -10.27
C MET A 218 13.02 4.83 -9.25
N ILE A 219 14.16 4.95 -8.57
CA ILE A 219 14.52 6.08 -7.72
C ILE A 219 15.83 6.64 -8.27
N VAL A 220 15.83 7.90 -8.66
CA VAL A 220 17.03 8.63 -9.05
C VAL A 220 17.21 9.77 -8.07
N ALA A 221 18.41 9.94 -7.53
CA ALA A 221 18.71 11.00 -6.60
C ALA A 221 19.68 12.00 -7.23
N ARG A 222 19.52 13.26 -6.85
CA ARG A 222 20.47 14.33 -7.10
C ARG A 222 21.01 14.82 -5.76
N GLY A 223 22.32 14.98 -5.68
CA GLY A 223 22.99 15.41 -4.46
C GLY A 223 24.50 15.54 -4.65
N ASN A 224 25.19 15.84 -3.55
CA ASN A 224 26.63 15.93 -3.45
C ASN A 224 27.12 15.09 -2.26
N THR A 225 28.32 14.53 -2.40
CA THR A 225 29.14 13.99 -1.33
C THR A 225 30.08 15.08 -0.79
N GLU A 226 30.32 15.13 0.52
CA GLU A 226 31.43 15.94 1.07
C GLU A 226 32.74 15.16 1.01
N ASP A 227 33.84 15.90 0.83
CA ASP A 227 35.22 15.41 0.91
C ASP A 227 35.84 15.74 2.28
#